data_AF-A0A396G3F5-F1
#
_entry.id   AF-A0A396G3F5-F1
#
_cell.length_a   1.000
_cell.length_b   1.000
_cell.length_c   1.000
_cell.angle_alpha   90.00
_cell.angle_beta   90.00
_cell.angle_gamma   90.00
#
_symmetry.space_group_name_H-M   'P 1'
#
loop_
_entity.id
_entity.type
_entity.pdbx_description
1 polymer ?
#
loop_
_entity_poly.entity_id
_entity_poly.type
_entity_poly.pdbx_seq_one_letter_code
_entity_poly.pdbx_strand_id
1 'polypeptide(L)'
;MMRDKLKKEEFFRKSLLFTDECISEFEKILPEIMKQDGTKSQRVINGCNALMVYYIKKVNLEYSLGEEISKVKESYERLLIYYSQAWSMGQGYIELIRILSLGVLLRIDKSQMKTLENKIRQENLNDYFVNFLLKAIDKEWEMTTQKFVFPNLYESVKSIIEAKENQERIFLLKDYLENKWYRIHNETAWHNSHLSDQNTYYGYWAYEAGAVAKILDLEDGALKEQRYYPFDLVH
;
A
#
# COMPACT_ATOMS: atom_id res chain seq x y z
N MET A 1 4.07 -19.92 6.34
CA MET A 1 3.01 -19.94 7.37
C MET A 1 2.10 -18.75 7.09
N MET A 2 0.79 -18.88 7.30
CA MET A 2 -0.14 -17.77 7.08
C MET A 2 0.18 -16.61 8.03
N ARG A 3 0.21 -15.38 7.51
CA ARG A 3 0.52 -14.17 8.29
C ARG A 3 -0.71 -13.61 8.99
N ASP A 4 -1.86 -13.71 8.32
CA ASP A 4 -3.15 -13.31 8.89
C ASP A 4 -3.60 -14.25 10.00
N LYS A 5 -4.25 -13.70 11.04
CA LYS A 5 -4.77 -14.44 12.19
C LYS A 5 -6.30 -14.30 12.36
N LEU A 6 -6.99 -13.56 11.50
CA LEU A 6 -8.42 -13.25 11.61
C LEU A 6 -9.31 -14.17 10.76
N LYS A 7 -8.85 -14.63 9.60
CA LYS A 7 -9.54 -15.63 8.77
C LYS A 7 -8.66 -16.86 8.54
N LYS A 8 -9.29 -17.97 8.14
CA LYS A 8 -8.61 -19.24 7.84
C LYS A 8 -8.00 -19.20 6.44
N GLU A 9 -7.00 -20.05 6.22
CA GLU A 9 -6.32 -20.22 4.92
C GLU A 9 -7.27 -20.43 3.74
N GLU A 10 -8.31 -21.26 3.92
CA GLU A 10 -9.33 -21.54 2.90
C GLU A 10 -10.03 -20.27 2.38
N PHE A 11 -10.32 -19.32 3.28
CA PHE A 11 -10.93 -18.04 2.92
C PHE A 11 -10.02 -17.24 1.99
N PHE A 12 -8.72 -17.17 2.32
CA PHE A 12 -7.74 -16.45 1.52
C PHE A 12 -7.50 -17.12 0.17
N ARG A 13 -7.38 -18.45 0.12
CA ARG A 13 -7.23 -19.20 -1.14
C ARG A 13 -8.41 -18.99 -2.08
N LYS A 14 -9.64 -19.08 -1.57
CA LYS A 14 -10.85 -18.84 -2.37
C LYS A 14 -10.92 -17.40 -2.87
N SER A 15 -10.57 -16.43 -2.01
CA SER A 15 -10.58 -15.01 -2.37
C SER A 15 -9.51 -14.66 -3.40
N LEU A 16 -8.33 -15.29 -3.29
CA LEU A 16 -7.22 -15.11 -4.22
C LEU A 16 -7.56 -15.71 -5.59
N LEU A 17 -8.12 -16.93 -5.63
CA LEU A 17 -8.57 -17.56 -6.87
C LEU A 17 -9.56 -16.68 -7.63
N PHE A 18 -10.62 -16.20 -6.95
CA PHE A 18 -11.59 -15.28 -7.56
C PHE A 18 -10.93 -13.99 -8.06
N THR A 19 -10.00 -13.44 -7.29
CA THR A 19 -9.28 -12.21 -7.68
C THR A 19 -8.41 -12.45 -8.92
N ASP A 20 -7.75 -13.59 -9.02
CA ASP A 20 -6.94 -13.99 -10.18
C ASP A 20 -7.79 -14.21 -11.43
N GLU A 21 -8.97 -14.83 -11.30
CA GLU A 21 -9.94 -15.00 -12.40
C GLU A 21 -10.39 -13.63 -12.93
N CYS A 22 -10.80 -12.71 -12.05
CA CYS A 22 -11.16 -11.35 -12.44
C CYS A 22 -10.01 -10.63 -13.14
N ILE A 23 -8.79 -10.66 -12.59
CA ILE A 23 -7.61 -10.03 -13.22
C ILE A 23 -7.40 -10.60 -14.62
N SER A 24 -7.46 -11.92 -14.78
CA SER A 24 -7.27 -12.58 -16.06
C SER A 24 -8.29 -12.12 -17.10
N GLU A 25 -9.57 -12.04 -16.73
CA GLU A 25 -10.63 -11.55 -17.62
C GLU A 25 -10.42 -10.10 -18.03
N PHE A 26 -10.12 -9.21 -17.08
CA PHE A 26 -9.88 -7.79 -17.38
C PHE A 26 -8.62 -7.59 -18.23
N GLU A 27 -7.51 -8.28 -17.93
CA GLU A 27 -6.27 -8.19 -18.71
C GLU A 27 -6.44 -8.72 -20.13
N LYS A 28 -7.33 -9.71 -20.35
CA LYS A 28 -7.64 -10.23 -21.68
C LYS A 28 -8.44 -9.24 -22.51
N ILE A 29 -9.44 -8.59 -21.92
CA ILE A 29 -10.39 -7.73 -22.65
C ILE A 29 -9.84 -6.31 -22.84
N LEU A 30 -9.08 -5.78 -21.88
CA LEU A 30 -8.63 -4.39 -21.89
C LEU A 30 -7.88 -3.98 -23.18
N PRO A 31 -6.95 -4.79 -23.74
CA PRO A 31 -6.27 -4.45 -24.99
C PRO A 31 -7.23 -4.32 -26.19
N GLU A 32 -8.31 -5.09 -26.22
CA GLU A 32 -9.32 -5.01 -27.29
C GLU A 32 -10.12 -3.72 -27.19
N ILE A 33 -10.56 -3.35 -25.98
CA ILE A 33 -11.25 -2.08 -25.72
C ILE A 33 -10.34 -0.90 -26.06
N MET A 34 -9.05 -0.95 -25.71
CA MET A 34 -8.10 0.10 -26.05
C MET A 34 -7.95 0.32 -27.56
N LYS A 35 -8.01 -0.77 -28.35
CA LYS A 35 -7.95 -0.69 -29.82
C LYS A 35 -9.25 -0.14 -30.42
N GLN A 36 -10.41 -0.52 -29.86
CA GLN A 36 -11.73 -0.11 -30.36
C GLN A 36 -12.07 1.34 -30.00
N ASP A 37 -11.87 1.71 -28.74
CA ASP A 37 -12.41 2.96 -28.19
C ASP A 37 -11.31 4.02 -27.96
N GLY A 38 -10.04 3.65 -28.13
CA GLY A 38 -8.90 4.49 -27.81
C GLY A 38 -8.54 4.47 -26.32
N THR A 39 -7.27 4.77 -26.03
CA THR A 39 -6.66 4.61 -24.70
C THR A 39 -7.19 5.55 -23.63
N LYS A 40 -7.89 6.61 -24.02
CA LYS A 40 -8.48 7.62 -23.12
C LYS A 40 -9.99 7.47 -22.93
N SER A 41 -10.60 6.42 -23.50
CA SER A 41 -12.04 6.21 -23.34
C SER A 41 -12.40 5.87 -21.89
N GLN A 42 -13.63 6.22 -21.49
CA GLN A 42 -14.12 5.90 -20.14
C GLN A 42 -14.12 4.39 -19.86
N ARG A 43 -14.33 3.55 -20.89
CA ARG A 43 -14.29 2.09 -20.77
C ARG A 43 -12.88 1.59 -20.42
N VAL A 44 -11.85 2.13 -21.06
CA VAL A 44 -10.45 1.81 -20.71
C VAL A 44 -10.12 2.27 -19.30
N ILE A 45 -10.50 3.50 -18.93
CA ILE A 45 -10.28 4.04 -17.58
C ILE A 45 -10.95 3.14 -16.53
N ASN A 46 -12.19 2.73 -16.76
CA ASN A 46 -12.91 1.83 -15.85
C ASN A 46 -12.22 0.46 -15.73
N GLY A 47 -11.73 -0.10 -16.84
CA GLY A 47 -10.97 -1.35 -16.83
C GLY A 47 -9.65 -1.25 -16.05
N CYS A 48 -8.90 -0.16 -16.25
CA CYS A 48 -7.68 0.09 -15.48
C CYS A 48 -7.97 0.28 -13.97
N ASN A 49 -9.05 0.99 -13.62
CA ASN A 49 -9.47 1.15 -12.23
C ASN A 49 -9.88 -0.18 -11.60
N ALA A 50 -10.57 -1.05 -12.34
CA ALA A 50 -10.92 -2.39 -11.87
C ALA A 50 -9.66 -3.23 -11.61
N LEU A 51 -8.71 -3.24 -12.55
CA LEU A 51 -7.42 -3.93 -12.37
C LEU A 51 -6.65 -3.39 -11.16
N MET A 52 -6.60 -2.07 -10.98
CA MET A 52 -6.00 -1.44 -9.80
C MET A 52 -6.63 -1.99 -8.50
N VAL A 53 -7.96 -2.01 -8.41
CA VAL A 53 -8.67 -2.52 -7.21
C VAL A 53 -8.37 -4.00 -6.97
N TYR A 54 -8.38 -4.83 -8.01
CA TYR A 54 -8.08 -6.26 -7.86
C TYR A 54 -6.62 -6.51 -7.49
N TYR A 55 -5.67 -5.76 -8.05
CA TYR A 55 -4.27 -5.89 -7.68
C TYR A 55 -3.98 -5.39 -6.25
N ILE A 56 -4.66 -4.34 -5.76
CA ILE A 56 -4.60 -3.95 -4.33
C ILE A 56 -5.03 -5.12 -3.46
N LYS A 57 -6.16 -5.75 -3.81
CA LYS A 57 -6.69 -6.91 -3.10
C LYS A 57 -5.71 -8.08 -3.16
N LYS A 58 -5.17 -8.39 -4.35
CA LYS A 58 -4.23 -9.48 -4.58
C LYS A 58 -2.96 -9.36 -3.73
N VAL A 59 -2.31 -8.20 -3.73
CA VAL A 59 -1.10 -7.95 -2.92
C VAL A 59 -1.35 -8.26 -1.45
N ASN A 60 -2.46 -7.76 -0.88
CA ASN A 60 -2.79 -8.04 0.51
C ASN A 60 -3.16 -9.51 0.75
N LEU A 61 -3.92 -10.15 -0.16
CA LEU A 61 -4.28 -11.57 -0.04
C LEU A 61 -3.05 -12.48 -0.07
N GLU A 62 -2.11 -12.25 -0.99
CA GLU A 62 -0.86 -12.99 -1.10
C GLU A 62 -0.02 -12.82 0.17
N TYR A 63 0.12 -11.59 0.64
CA TYR A 63 0.85 -11.33 1.87
C TYR A 63 0.18 -12.01 3.07
N SER A 64 -1.13 -11.84 3.26
CA SER A 64 -1.90 -12.48 4.33
C SER A 64 -1.83 -14.00 4.30
N LEU A 65 -1.92 -14.61 3.12
CA LEU A 65 -1.86 -16.07 2.93
C LEU A 65 -0.49 -16.66 3.27
N GLY A 66 0.55 -15.83 3.33
CA GLY A 66 1.91 -16.29 3.59
C GLY A 66 2.68 -16.66 2.33
N GLU A 67 2.28 -16.12 1.17
CA GLU A 67 3.02 -16.31 -0.09
C GLU A 67 4.41 -15.67 0.00
N GLU A 68 5.32 -16.11 -0.89
CA GLU A 68 6.66 -15.58 -0.99
C GLU A 68 6.65 -14.09 -1.35
N ILE A 69 7.58 -13.32 -0.78
CA ILE A 69 7.66 -11.87 -1.01
C ILE A 69 7.96 -11.54 -2.48
N SER A 70 8.66 -12.41 -3.20
CA SER A 70 8.85 -12.33 -4.66
C SER A 70 7.52 -12.26 -5.41
N LYS A 71 6.57 -13.14 -5.07
CA LYS A 71 5.24 -13.17 -5.69
C LYS A 71 4.41 -11.94 -5.33
N VAL A 72 4.45 -11.51 -4.07
CA VAL A 72 3.82 -10.25 -3.62
C VAL A 72 4.40 -9.06 -4.41
N LYS A 73 5.71 -9.05 -4.66
CA LYS A 73 6.39 -8.03 -5.46
C LYS A 73 5.91 -8.02 -6.90
N GLU A 74 5.82 -9.17 -7.56
CA GLU A 74 5.30 -9.27 -8.93
C GLU A 74 3.89 -8.67 -9.04
N SER A 75 2.99 -9.02 -8.12
CA SER A 75 1.64 -8.44 -8.07
C SER A 75 1.65 -6.92 -7.82
N TYR A 76 2.54 -6.45 -6.95
CA TYR A 76 2.71 -5.02 -6.71
C TYR A 76 3.23 -4.28 -7.94
N GLU A 77 4.17 -4.85 -8.70
CA GLU A 77 4.69 -4.20 -9.90
C GLU A 77 3.59 -4.01 -10.96
N ARG A 78 2.68 -4.99 -11.07
CA ARG A 78 1.47 -4.86 -11.90
C ARG A 78 0.53 -3.79 -11.34
N LEU A 79 0.29 -3.79 -10.03
CA LEU A 79 -0.48 -2.74 -9.34
C LEU A 79 0.06 -1.34 -9.67
N LEU A 80 1.37 -1.15 -9.54
CA LEU A 80 2.03 0.13 -9.72
C LEU A 80 1.81 0.68 -11.14
N ILE A 81 1.77 -0.17 -12.16
CA ILE A 81 1.48 0.25 -13.54
C ILE A 81 0.08 0.87 -13.63
N TYR A 82 -0.95 0.16 -13.17
CA TYR A 82 -2.34 0.64 -13.25
C TYR A 82 -2.59 1.83 -12.34
N TYR A 83 -2.06 1.79 -11.11
CA TYR A 83 -2.16 2.88 -10.15
C TYR A 83 -1.51 4.14 -10.70
N SER A 84 -0.27 4.06 -11.22
CA SER A 84 0.43 5.21 -11.77
C SER A 84 -0.30 5.82 -12.97
N GLN A 85 -1.00 5.03 -13.78
CA GLN A 85 -1.79 5.54 -14.90
C GLN A 85 -3.10 6.21 -14.47
N ALA A 86 -3.75 5.71 -13.42
CA ALA A 86 -5.03 6.23 -12.93
C ALA A 86 -4.90 7.30 -11.84
N TRP A 87 -3.73 7.40 -11.19
CA TRP A 87 -3.55 8.27 -10.03
C TRP A 87 -3.77 9.74 -10.36
N SER A 88 -4.49 10.40 -9.46
CA SER A 88 -4.67 11.85 -9.33
C SER A 88 -4.85 12.16 -7.85
N MET A 89 -4.78 13.44 -7.45
CA MET A 89 -4.96 13.81 -6.04
C MET A 89 -6.31 13.34 -5.47
N GLY A 90 -7.34 13.18 -6.31
CA GLY A 90 -8.66 12.68 -5.92
C GLY A 90 -8.74 11.17 -5.60
N GLN A 91 -7.69 10.38 -5.91
CA GLN A 91 -7.69 8.92 -5.71
C GLN A 91 -7.41 8.48 -4.25
N GLY A 92 -7.29 9.43 -3.33
CA GLY A 92 -7.20 9.16 -1.90
C GLY A 92 -5.76 9.12 -1.37
N TYR A 93 -5.56 9.81 -0.25
CA TYR A 93 -4.26 9.93 0.41
C TYR A 93 -3.80 8.62 1.07
N ILE A 94 -4.72 7.85 1.65
CA ILE A 94 -4.45 6.56 2.31
C ILE A 94 -3.85 5.57 1.32
N GLU A 95 -4.46 5.45 0.14
CA GLU A 95 -3.99 4.58 -0.93
C GLU A 95 -2.61 5.00 -1.45
N LEU A 96 -2.35 6.31 -1.60
CA LEU A 96 -1.01 6.77 -2.00
C LEU A 96 0.06 6.37 -0.99
N ILE A 97 -0.19 6.60 0.31
CA ILE A 97 0.72 6.19 1.38
C ILE A 97 0.94 4.68 1.36
N ARG A 98 -0.11 3.88 1.16
CA ARG A 98 0.00 2.42 1.00
C ARG A 98 0.92 2.05 -0.16
N ILE A 99 0.71 2.62 -1.35
CA ILE A 99 1.50 2.30 -2.55
C ILE A 99 2.97 2.66 -2.38
N LEU A 100 3.27 3.83 -1.82
CA LEU A 100 4.64 4.28 -1.58
C LEU A 100 5.33 3.42 -0.51
N SER A 101 4.61 3.09 0.56
CA SER A 101 5.13 2.24 1.65
C SER A 101 5.49 0.84 1.14
N LEU A 102 4.63 0.23 0.33
CA LEU A 102 4.94 -1.02 -0.34
C LEU A 102 6.14 -0.89 -1.31
N GLY A 103 6.27 0.25 -2.01
CA GLY A 103 7.43 0.53 -2.85
C GLY A 103 8.76 0.51 -2.08
N VAL A 104 8.77 1.08 -0.88
CA VAL A 104 9.90 1.02 0.06
C VAL A 104 10.16 -0.41 0.52
N LEU A 105 9.12 -1.09 1.02
CA LEU A 105 9.23 -2.42 1.60
C LEU A 105 9.72 -3.48 0.58
N LEU A 106 9.21 -3.42 -0.65
CA LEU A 106 9.52 -4.33 -1.75
C LEU A 106 10.77 -3.93 -2.56
N ARG A 107 11.44 -2.84 -2.16
CA ARG A 107 12.67 -2.32 -2.79
C ARG A 107 12.47 -2.12 -4.30
N ILE A 108 11.50 -1.28 -4.64
CA ILE A 108 11.16 -0.95 -6.02
C ILE A 108 12.16 0.06 -6.55
N ASP A 109 12.61 -0.13 -7.79
CA ASP A 109 13.58 0.77 -8.41
C ASP A 109 12.93 2.12 -8.76
N LYS A 110 13.68 3.22 -8.64
CA LYS A 110 13.17 4.55 -8.97
C LYS A 110 12.64 4.65 -10.41
N SER A 111 13.22 3.90 -11.35
CA SER A 111 12.76 3.87 -12.75
C SER A 111 11.33 3.35 -12.88
N GLN A 112 10.92 2.40 -12.02
CA GLN A 112 9.56 1.88 -11.96
C GLN A 112 8.59 2.91 -11.32
N MET A 113 9.06 3.72 -10.37
CA MET A 113 8.26 4.73 -9.67
C MET A 113 8.08 6.04 -10.46
N LYS A 114 8.91 6.28 -11.48
CA LYS A 114 8.99 7.52 -12.27
C LYS A 114 7.64 8.06 -12.76
N THR A 115 6.74 7.19 -13.22
CA THR A 115 5.42 7.63 -13.71
C THR A 115 4.57 8.23 -12.60
N LEU A 116 4.53 7.59 -11.43
CA LEU A 116 3.78 8.10 -10.28
C LEU A 116 4.40 9.38 -9.75
N GLU A 117 5.71 9.41 -9.60
CA GLU A 117 6.47 10.60 -9.19
C GLU A 117 6.18 11.83 -10.07
N ASN A 118 6.20 11.65 -11.40
CA ASN A 118 5.91 12.74 -12.34
C ASN A 118 4.51 13.32 -12.12
N LYS A 119 3.52 12.47 -11.83
CA LYS A 119 2.17 12.94 -11.52
C LYS A 119 2.09 13.67 -10.19
N ILE A 120 2.76 13.17 -9.15
CA ILE A 120 2.82 13.84 -7.85
C ILE A 120 3.42 15.25 -8.01
N ARG A 121 4.48 15.38 -8.81
CA ARG A 121 5.06 16.69 -9.19
C ARG A 121 4.06 17.57 -9.94
N GLN A 122 3.35 17.02 -10.94
CA GLN A 122 2.36 17.76 -11.72
C GLN A 122 1.19 18.29 -10.88
N GLU A 123 0.75 17.52 -9.89
CA GLU A 123 -0.32 17.88 -8.93
C GLU A 123 0.20 18.79 -7.79
N ASN A 124 1.50 19.11 -7.77
CA ASN A 124 2.16 19.89 -6.71
C ASN A 124 1.91 19.34 -5.30
N LEU A 125 1.79 18.01 -5.15
CA LEU A 125 1.56 17.38 -3.85
C LEU A 125 2.86 17.39 -3.03
N ASN A 126 3.03 18.42 -2.21
CA ASN A 126 4.13 18.54 -1.26
C ASN A 126 3.64 18.20 0.15
N ASP A 127 3.81 16.94 0.56
CA ASP A 127 3.36 16.39 1.84
C ASP A 127 4.53 15.75 2.59
N TYR A 128 4.62 15.97 3.91
CA TYR A 128 5.73 15.50 4.74
C TYR A 128 5.98 14.00 4.58
N PHE A 129 4.93 13.19 4.69
CA PHE A 129 5.08 11.75 4.73
C PHE A 129 5.24 11.14 3.34
N VAL A 130 4.55 11.69 2.33
CA VAL A 130 4.79 11.34 0.92
C VAL A 130 6.25 11.59 0.55
N ASN A 131 6.79 12.76 0.89
CA ASN A 131 8.20 13.09 0.61
C ASN A 131 9.17 12.17 1.35
N PHE A 132 8.88 11.83 2.61
CA PHE A 132 9.70 10.89 3.38
C PHE A 132 9.79 9.52 2.69
N LEU A 133 8.65 8.97 2.24
CA LEU A 133 8.60 7.69 1.53
C LEU A 133 9.27 7.77 0.14
N LEU A 134 9.01 8.83 -0.62
CA LEU A 134 9.63 9.01 -1.94
C LEU A 134 11.14 9.18 -1.84
N LYS A 135 11.65 9.91 -0.84
CA LYS A 135 13.10 10.06 -0.61
C LYS A 135 13.79 8.74 -0.28
N ALA A 136 13.05 7.76 0.24
CA ALA A 136 13.58 6.42 0.47
C ALA A 136 13.73 5.63 -0.83
N ILE A 137 12.79 5.79 -1.77
CA ILE A 137 12.76 5.12 -3.08
C ILE A 137 13.70 5.80 -4.08
N ASP A 138 13.56 7.12 -4.23
CA ASP A 138 14.39 7.97 -5.06
C ASP A 138 15.18 8.97 -4.20
N LYS A 139 16.49 8.74 -4.09
CA LYS A 139 17.39 9.64 -3.35
C LYS A 139 17.50 11.02 -4.00
N GLU A 140 17.12 11.16 -5.27
CA GLU A 140 17.10 12.45 -5.98
C GLU A 140 15.82 13.26 -5.70
N TRP A 141 14.79 12.66 -5.08
CA TRP A 141 13.54 13.37 -4.73
C TRP A 141 13.82 14.64 -3.92
N GLU A 142 13.37 15.77 -4.46
CA GLU A 142 13.78 17.10 -4.05
C GLU A 142 12.77 17.83 -3.17
N MET A 143 11.49 17.45 -3.28
CA MET A 143 10.41 18.11 -2.54
C MET A 143 10.52 17.79 -1.05
N THR A 144 10.45 18.83 -0.23
CA THR A 144 10.44 18.71 1.23
C THR A 144 9.44 19.69 1.82
N THR A 145 8.85 19.32 2.95
CA THR A 145 7.95 20.16 3.73
C THR A 145 7.85 19.59 5.14
N GLN A 146 7.34 20.39 6.07
CA GLN A 146 6.99 19.96 7.43
C GLN A 146 5.48 19.78 7.63
N LYS A 147 4.69 19.99 6.57
CA LYS A 147 3.22 20.00 6.58
C LYS A 147 2.65 18.68 6.06
N PHE A 148 1.58 18.23 6.70
CA PHE A 148 0.69 17.22 6.14
C PHE A 148 -0.44 17.91 5.38
N VAL A 149 -0.77 17.40 4.19
CA VAL A 149 -1.94 17.85 3.43
C VAL A 149 -3.23 17.35 4.08
N PHE A 150 -3.16 16.20 4.78
CA PHE A 150 -4.27 15.62 5.54
C PHE A 150 -3.84 15.32 7.00
N PRO A 151 -3.88 16.33 7.90
CA PRO A 151 -3.28 16.22 9.23
C PRO A 151 -3.92 15.13 10.12
N ASN A 152 -5.21 14.84 9.95
CA ASN A 152 -5.94 13.92 10.82
C ASN A 152 -5.62 12.42 10.64
N LEU A 153 -4.79 12.05 9.65
CA LEU A 153 -4.49 10.65 9.34
C LEU A 153 -3.12 10.21 9.87
N TYR A 154 -2.04 10.74 9.29
CA TYR A 154 -0.68 10.22 9.54
C TYR A 154 0.23 11.19 10.31
N GLU A 155 -0.28 12.26 10.90
CA GLU A 155 0.55 13.21 11.66
C GLU A 155 1.25 12.54 12.85
N SER A 156 0.63 11.53 13.48
CA SER A 156 1.27 10.76 14.56
C SER A 156 2.53 10.00 14.11
N VAL A 157 2.72 9.78 12.81
CA VAL A 157 3.94 9.16 12.27
C VAL A 157 5.13 10.12 12.34
N LYS A 158 4.88 11.43 12.33
CA LYS A 158 5.95 12.43 12.43
C LYS A 158 6.73 12.30 13.74
N SER A 159 6.05 12.12 14.86
CA SER A 159 6.73 11.94 16.15
C SER A 159 7.57 10.65 16.19
N ILE A 160 7.17 9.62 15.45
CA ILE A 160 7.97 8.40 15.28
C ILE A 160 9.24 8.71 14.49
N ILE A 161 9.11 9.40 13.35
CA ILE A 161 10.25 9.72 12.47
C ILE A 161 11.25 10.65 13.18
N GLU A 162 10.75 11.63 13.93
CA GLU A 162 11.57 12.68 14.55
C GLU A 162 12.10 12.35 15.95
N ALA A 163 11.60 11.28 16.58
CA ALA A 163 12.14 10.79 17.84
C ALA A 163 13.65 10.54 17.71
N LYS A 164 14.41 10.85 18.77
CA LYS A 164 15.89 10.81 18.73
C LYS A 164 16.43 9.40 18.93
N GLU A 165 15.83 8.68 19.87
CA GLU A 165 16.29 7.36 20.31
C GLU A 165 15.52 6.25 19.60
N ASN A 166 16.23 5.22 19.11
CA ASN A 166 15.58 4.07 18.46
C ASN A 166 14.57 3.37 19.38
N GLN A 167 14.84 3.34 20.69
CA GLN A 167 13.91 2.74 21.66
C GLN A 167 12.60 3.53 21.77
N GLU A 168 12.65 4.85 21.67
CA GLU A 168 11.46 5.71 21.62
C GLU A 168 10.69 5.49 20.31
N ARG A 169 11.39 5.37 19.17
CA ARG A 169 10.77 5.05 17.87
C ARG A 169 10.00 3.74 17.91
N ILE A 170 10.61 2.69 18.46
CA ILE A 170 9.96 1.38 18.62
C ILE A 170 8.74 1.46 19.55
N PHE A 171 8.85 2.18 20.67
CA PHE A 171 7.73 2.39 21.57
C PHE A 171 6.56 3.10 20.87
N LEU A 172 6.84 4.17 20.12
CA LEU A 172 5.82 4.93 19.40
C LEU A 172 5.22 4.15 18.22
N LEU A 173 6.01 3.34 17.50
CA LEU A 173 5.50 2.42 16.48
C LEU A 173 4.54 1.39 17.08
N LYS A 174 4.91 0.82 18.24
CA LYS A 174 4.05 -0.12 18.95
C LYS A 174 2.72 0.52 19.36
N ASP A 175 2.76 1.71 19.98
CA ASP A 175 1.54 2.46 20.31
C ASP A 175 0.70 2.78 19.07
N TYR A 176 1.35 3.17 17.98
CA TYR A 176 0.66 3.44 16.72
C TYR A 176 -0.09 2.21 16.20
N LEU A 177 0.57 1.04 16.16
CA LEU A 177 -0.02 -0.21 15.72
C LEU A 177 -1.17 -0.68 16.62
N GLU A 178 -0.99 -0.59 17.94
CA GLU A 178 -1.96 -1.08 18.93
C GLU A 178 -3.19 -0.17 19.05
N ASN A 179 -2.98 1.15 19.04
CA ASN A 179 -3.99 2.11 19.51
C ASN A 179 -4.51 3.08 18.43
N LYS A 180 -3.76 3.29 17.34
CA LYS A 180 -4.06 4.34 16.36
C LYS A 180 -4.42 3.81 14.98
N TRP A 181 -3.60 2.92 14.42
CA TRP A 181 -3.68 2.52 13.01
C TRP A 181 -5.07 2.06 12.59
N TYR A 182 -5.70 1.16 13.34
CA TYR A 182 -7.03 0.68 12.98
C TYR A 182 -8.11 1.76 13.12
N ARG A 183 -7.98 2.63 14.12
CA ARG A 183 -8.95 3.69 14.43
C ARG A 183 -8.93 4.83 13.42
N ILE A 184 -7.75 5.28 12.97
CA ILE A 184 -7.63 6.37 11.99
C ILE A 184 -8.19 5.96 10.61
N HIS A 185 -8.36 4.66 10.37
CA HIS A 185 -8.92 4.10 9.15
C HIS A 185 -10.40 3.74 9.26
N ASN A 186 -11.10 4.15 10.32
CA ASN A 186 -12.51 3.80 10.57
C ASN A 186 -13.47 4.20 9.43
N GLU A 187 -13.15 5.24 8.65
CA GLU A 187 -13.93 5.70 7.51
C GLU A 187 -13.59 4.98 6.19
N THR A 188 -12.59 4.10 6.18
CA THR A 188 -12.24 3.34 4.98
C THR A 188 -13.22 2.20 4.73
N ALA A 189 -13.52 1.92 3.45
CA ALA A 189 -14.43 0.84 3.07
C ALA A 189 -13.98 -0.56 3.53
N TRP A 190 -12.68 -0.75 3.78
CA TRP A 190 -12.12 -2.02 4.25
C TRP A 190 -12.18 -2.19 5.77
N HIS A 191 -12.42 -1.12 6.53
CA HIS A 191 -12.56 -1.20 7.99
C HIS A 191 -13.74 -2.09 8.35
N ASN A 192 -13.56 -2.98 9.34
CA ASN A 192 -14.52 -4.02 9.73
C ASN A 192 -14.95 -5.01 8.61
N SER A 193 -14.34 -4.99 7.43
CA SER A 193 -14.64 -5.99 6.37
C SER A 193 -14.45 -7.44 6.81
N HIS A 194 -13.60 -7.72 7.82
CA HIS A 194 -13.47 -9.05 8.43
C HIS A 194 -14.76 -9.55 9.12
N LEU A 195 -15.65 -8.64 9.52
CA LEU A 195 -16.96 -8.93 10.11
C LEU A 195 -18.05 -9.13 9.03
N SER A 196 -17.76 -8.82 7.77
CA SER A 196 -18.72 -8.93 6.68
C SER A 196 -18.81 -10.37 6.15
N ASP A 197 -20.03 -10.79 5.83
CA ASP A 197 -20.30 -12.06 5.13
C ASP A 197 -20.06 -11.98 3.61
N GLN A 198 -19.76 -10.79 3.08
CA GLN A 198 -19.57 -10.55 1.65
C GLN A 198 -18.17 -10.91 1.13
N ASN A 199 -17.32 -11.56 1.94
CA ASN A 199 -15.94 -11.93 1.60
C ASN A 199 -15.10 -10.77 1.03
N THR A 200 -15.32 -9.56 1.58
CA THR A 200 -14.62 -8.34 1.18
C THR A 200 -13.32 -8.09 1.95
N TYR A 201 -13.05 -8.90 2.98
CA TYR A 201 -11.79 -8.85 3.72
C TYR A 201 -10.63 -9.41 2.90
N TYR A 202 -9.49 -8.74 2.97
CA TYR A 202 -8.27 -9.18 2.28
C TYR A 202 -6.99 -8.98 3.10
N GLY A 203 -7.11 -8.78 4.42
CA GLY A 203 -5.95 -8.56 5.30
C GLY A 203 -5.81 -7.12 5.76
N TYR A 204 -5.23 -6.94 6.94
CA TYR A 204 -4.96 -5.64 7.57
C TYR A 204 -3.48 -5.49 7.87
N TRP A 205 -2.82 -4.56 7.16
CA TRP A 205 -1.38 -4.38 7.22
C TRP A 205 -1.02 -2.90 7.21
N ALA A 206 -0.31 -2.47 8.25
CA ALA A 206 0.24 -1.13 8.41
C ALA A 206 1.58 -1.02 7.66
N TYR A 207 1.52 -1.05 6.33
CA TYR A 207 2.71 -0.98 5.47
C TYR A 207 3.54 0.27 5.74
N GLU A 208 2.89 1.38 6.07
CA GLU A 208 3.52 2.63 6.43
C GLU A 208 4.36 2.54 7.71
N ALA A 209 3.93 1.73 8.69
CA ALA A 209 4.71 1.49 9.91
C ALA A 209 5.96 0.65 9.61
N GLY A 210 5.81 -0.40 8.77
CA GLY A 210 6.94 -1.20 8.30
C GLY A 210 7.92 -0.39 7.45
N ALA A 211 7.42 0.47 6.57
CA ALA A 211 8.25 1.35 5.74
C ALA A 211 9.07 2.31 6.62
N VAL A 212 8.46 2.92 7.64
CA VAL A 212 9.18 3.77 8.61
C VAL A 212 10.28 2.99 9.33
N ALA A 213 9.98 1.79 9.84
CA ALA A 213 10.99 0.96 10.50
C ALA A 213 12.15 0.59 9.56
N LYS A 214 11.85 0.25 8.30
CA LYS A 214 12.85 -0.09 7.28
C LYS A 214 13.72 1.10 6.88
N ILE A 215 13.12 2.29 6.71
CA ILE A 215 13.86 3.51 6.33
C ILE A 215 14.80 3.96 7.45
N LEU A 216 14.37 3.83 8.70
CA LEU A 216 15.13 4.22 9.88
C LEU A 216 16.07 3.12 10.39
N ASP A 217 16.13 1.96 9.71
CA ASP A 217 16.97 0.82 10.06
C ASP A 217 16.81 0.39 11.53
N LEU A 218 15.55 0.24 11.97
CA LEU A 218 15.24 -0.06 13.37
C LEU A 218 15.36 -1.56 13.69
N GLU A 219 15.88 -1.88 14.87
CA GLU A 219 15.76 -3.20 15.48
C GLU A 219 14.30 -3.43 15.94
N ASP A 220 13.49 -3.94 15.03
CA ASP A 220 12.03 -4.03 15.15
C ASP A 220 11.52 -5.40 15.64
N GLY A 221 12.41 -6.26 16.17
CA GLY A 221 12.06 -7.60 16.64
C GLY A 221 10.92 -7.62 17.68
N ALA A 222 10.81 -6.57 18.50
CA ALA A 222 9.72 -6.39 19.46
C ALA A 222 8.33 -6.18 18.81
N LEU A 223 8.28 -5.83 17.52
CA LEU A 223 7.06 -5.61 16.76
C LEU A 223 6.61 -6.85 15.98
N LYS A 224 7.41 -7.93 15.93
CA LYS A 224 7.12 -9.13 15.11
C LYS A 224 5.72 -9.71 15.30
N GLU A 225 5.23 -9.73 16.54
CA GLU A 225 3.91 -10.29 16.88
C GLU A 225 2.78 -9.24 16.89
N GLN A 226 3.09 -7.98 16.55
CA GLN A 226 2.08 -6.93 16.48
C GLN A 226 1.12 -7.16 15.33
N ARG A 227 -0.19 -7.11 15.64
CA ARG A 227 -1.26 -7.60 14.75
C ARG A 227 -1.21 -7.07 13.33
N TYR A 228 -0.88 -5.80 13.15
CA TYR A 228 -0.89 -5.13 11.84
C TYR A 228 0.52 -4.91 11.27
N TYR A 229 1.57 -5.34 11.96
CA TYR A 229 2.94 -5.06 11.55
C TYR A 229 3.41 -6.03 10.45
N PRO A 230 3.86 -5.53 9.29
CA PRO A 230 4.25 -6.38 8.18
C PRO A 230 5.72 -6.85 8.30
N PHE A 231 6.04 -7.61 9.35
CA PHE A 231 7.42 -7.99 9.71
C PHE A 231 8.20 -8.59 8.53
N ASP A 232 7.62 -9.58 7.83
CA ASP A 232 8.27 -10.26 6.70
C ASP A 232 8.50 -9.37 5.45
N LEU A 233 7.91 -8.17 5.39
CA LEU A 233 8.20 -7.21 4.31
C LEU A 233 9.33 -6.25 4.69
N VAL A 234 9.60 -6.10 5.98
CA VAL A 234 10.70 -5.29 6.48
C VAL A 234 12.03 -6.00 6.23
N HIS A 235 12.07 -7.31 6.46
CA HIS A 235 13.26 -8.19 6.36
C HIS A 235 13.29 -9.00 5.07
#